data_AF-A0A7M7HN62-F1
#
_entry.id   AF-A0A7M7HN62-F1
#
_cell.length_a   1.000
_cell.length_b   1.000
_cell.length_c   1.000
_cell.angle_alpha   90.00
_cell.angle_beta   90.00
_cell.angle_gamma   90.00
#
_symmetry.space_group_name_H-M   'P 1'
#
loop_
_entity.id
_entity.type
_entity.pdbx_description
1 polymer ?
#
loop_
_entity_poly.entity_id
_entity_poly.type
_entity_poly.pdbx_seq_one_letter_code
_entity_poly.pdbx_strand_id
1 'polypeptide(L)'
;MHSGKEPRNMNCAVDDKLYFRKGSRSTSQRVVQASERERLFKEFHDSPSGGHGGLNVTFRKISQRYYWRGLMSYLKIKVKQCQVCQNRELWPHMKVTSKEQKQAKRKTSLKRTAGGKPNSPLTSHVLDTARGSPAANLRIEVYHLMAGQWKKISEGQTNSDGRCPGLLTMEQFIPGIYKILFDTGSYFKANNIKGFYPFVEIVFEIEDVNQHYHVPLLLSPFSYSTYRGS
;
A
#
# COMPACT_ATOMS: atom_id res chain seq x y z
N MET A 1 -15.31 36.98 -31.19
CA MET A 1 -14.01 36.41 -30.81
C MET A 1 -14.02 36.09 -29.32
N HIS A 2 -14.33 34.84 -28.93
CA HIS A 2 -14.21 34.41 -27.54
C HIS A 2 -13.02 33.46 -27.46
N SER A 3 -11.91 33.93 -26.92
CA SER A 3 -10.72 33.13 -26.65
C SER A 3 -11.03 32.16 -25.51
N GLY A 4 -11.47 30.95 -25.84
CA GLY A 4 -11.61 29.85 -24.90
C GLY A 4 -10.23 29.39 -24.44
N LYS A 5 -9.75 29.91 -23.31
CA LYS A 5 -8.57 29.35 -22.63
C LYS A 5 -8.92 27.95 -22.16
N GLU A 6 -8.24 26.94 -22.70
CA GLU A 6 -8.39 25.56 -22.21
C GLU A 6 -7.98 25.47 -20.73
N PRO A 7 -8.82 24.90 -19.85
CA PRO A 7 -8.51 24.77 -18.44
C PRO A 7 -7.40 23.73 -18.24
N ARG A 8 -6.23 24.22 -17.80
CA ARG A 8 -5.09 23.39 -17.40
C ARG A 8 -5.49 22.59 -16.15
N ASN A 9 -5.66 21.28 -16.28
CA ASN A 9 -6.05 20.29 -15.24
C ASN A 9 -7.54 19.99 -15.04
N MET A 10 -8.23 19.52 -16.09
CA MET A 10 -9.50 18.80 -15.91
C MET A 10 -9.27 17.32 -15.58
N ASN A 11 -9.60 16.91 -14.35
CA ASN A 11 -9.68 15.52 -13.91
C ASN A 11 -11.06 14.88 -14.23
N CYS A 12 -11.78 15.42 -15.23
CA CYS A 12 -13.10 15.00 -15.67
C CYS A 12 -13.21 15.01 -17.20
N ALA A 13 -14.04 14.13 -17.75
CA ALA A 13 -14.46 14.18 -19.14
C ALA A 13 -15.82 14.87 -19.22
N VAL A 14 -15.97 15.79 -20.17
CA VAL A 14 -17.12 16.71 -20.33
C VAL A 14 -17.44 16.82 -21.82
N ASP A 15 -18.73 16.74 -22.18
CA ASP A 15 -19.28 17.00 -23.52
C ASP A 15 -18.51 16.36 -24.69
N ASP A 16 -18.39 15.03 -24.70
CA ASP A 16 -17.69 14.21 -25.71
C ASP A 16 -16.21 14.54 -25.94
N LYS A 17 -15.65 15.50 -25.20
CA LYS A 17 -14.24 15.81 -25.20
C LYS A 17 -13.49 14.84 -24.29
N LEU A 18 -12.59 14.06 -24.89
CA LEU A 18 -11.72 13.12 -24.19
C LEU A 18 -10.52 13.85 -23.59
N TYR A 19 -10.34 13.70 -22.29
CA TYR A 19 -9.18 14.24 -21.57
C TYR A 19 -8.24 13.11 -21.18
N PHE A 20 -6.96 13.43 -21.04
CA PHE A 20 -5.95 12.49 -20.54
C PHE A 20 -5.28 13.06 -19.30
N ARG A 21 -5.11 12.21 -18.28
CA ARG A 21 -4.31 12.52 -17.10
C ARG A 21 -2.90 11.99 -17.30
N LYS A 22 -1.89 12.86 -17.09
CA LYS A 22 -0.48 12.45 -17.08
C LYS A 22 -0.22 11.57 -15.84
N GLY A 23 0.14 10.30 -16.06
CA GLY A 23 0.59 9.37 -15.02
C GLY A 23 2.07 9.58 -14.64
N SER A 24 2.59 8.82 -13.67
CA SER A 24 3.94 9.00 -13.13
C SER A 24 5.08 8.60 -14.08
N ARG A 25 4.81 7.87 -15.18
CA ARG A 25 5.81 7.48 -16.18
C ARG A 25 5.21 7.36 -17.58
N SER A 26 5.27 8.40 -18.42
CA SER A 26 4.91 8.38 -19.86
C SER A 26 3.54 7.83 -20.28
N THR A 27 2.71 7.34 -19.35
CA THR A 27 1.42 6.74 -19.61
C THR A 27 0.31 7.73 -19.33
N SER A 28 -0.38 8.13 -20.39
CA SER A 28 -1.58 8.95 -20.32
C SER A 28 -2.78 8.05 -20.05
N GLN A 29 -3.54 8.32 -18.99
CA GLN A 29 -4.80 7.64 -18.69
C GLN A 29 -5.97 8.42 -19.30
N ARG A 30 -6.86 7.76 -20.05
CA ARG A 30 -8.09 8.38 -20.55
C ARG A 30 -9.03 8.68 -19.40
N VAL A 31 -9.46 9.93 -19.28
CA VAL A 31 -10.47 10.33 -18.30
C VAL A 31 -11.84 9.84 -18.78
N VAL A 32 -12.57 9.16 -17.90
CA VAL A 32 -13.80 8.43 -18.24
C VAL A 32 -15.04 9.19 -17.77
N GLN A 33 -16.01 9.32 -18.68
CA GLN A 33 -17.32 9.91 -18.38
C GLN A 33 -18.16 8.99 -17.49
N ALA A 34 -19.12 9.56 -16.73
CA ALA A 34 -19.96 8.77 -15.84
C ALA A 34 -20.74 7.64 -16.53
N SER A 35 -21.23 7.89 -17.74
CA SER A 35 -21.98 6.95 -18.58
C SER A 35 -21.16 5.70 -18.99
N GLU A 36 -19.84 5.83 -19.11
CA GLU A 36 -18.96 4.74 -19.56
C GLU A 36 -18.46 3.83 -18.43
N ARG A 37 -18.55 4.29 -17.16
CA ARG A 37 -17.96 3.60 -16.00
C ARG A 37 -18.51 2.18 -15.82
N GLU A 38 -19.81 2.01 -16.05
CA GLU A 38 -20.47 0.70 -15.93
C GLU A 38 -19.98 -0.27 -16.99
N ARG A 39 -19.84 0.20 -18.24
CA ARG A 39 -19.32 -0.61 -19.34
C ARG A 39 -17.90 -1.09 -19.07
N LEU A 40 -17.02 -0.19 -18.63
CA LEU A 40 -15.65 -0.55 -18.28
C LEU A 40 -15.59 -1.51 -17.08
N PHE A 41 -16.45 -1.34 -16.09
CA PHE A 41 -16.55 -2.32 -15.01
C PHE A 41 -16.89 -3.70 -15.56
N LYS A 42 -17.98 -3.84 -16.34
CA LYS A 42 -18.39 -5.13 -16.92
C LYS A 42 -17.29 -5.77 -17.77
N GLU A 43 -16.63 -4.97 -18.61
CA GLU A 43 -15.55 -5.44 -19.48
C GLU A 43 -14.36 -6.00 -18.70
N PHE A 44 -13.92 -5.31 -17.65
CA PHE A 44 -12.72 -5.67 -16.90
C PHE A 44 -12.96 -6.53 -15.66
N HIS A 45 -14.23 -6.72 -15.27
CA HIS A 45 -14.64 -7.52 -14.11
C HIS A 45 -15.45 -8.77 -14.51
N ASP A 46 -16.53 -8.60 -15.26
CA ASP A 46 -17.55 -9.65 -15.51
C ASP A 46 -17.20 -10.55 -16.71
N SER A 47 -16.26 -10.14 -17.56
CA SER A 47 -15.86 -10.93 -18.72
C SER A 47 -14.96 -12.11 -18.32
N PRO A 48 -14.82 -13.16 -19.15
CA PRO A 48 -13.86 -14.24 -18.93
C PRO A 48 -12.41 -13.74 -18.77
N SER A 49 -12.04 -12.67 -19.48
CA SER A 49 -10.74 -12.00 -19.33
C SER A 49 -10.68 -11.12 -18.08
N GLY A 50 -11.82 -10.63 -17.57
CA GLY A 50 -12.00 -9.94 -16.29
C GLY A 50 -11.84 -10.87 -15.08
N GLY A 51 -12.40 -12.06 -15.18
CA GLY A 51 -12.14 -13.22 -14.31
C GLY A 51 -12.65 -13.09 -12.89
N HIS A 52 -13.57 -12.14 -12.60
CA HIS A 52 -14.13 -11.92 -11.26
C HIS A 52 -13.07 -11.83 -10.14
N GLY A 53 -11.87 -11.33 -10.46
CA GLY A 53 -10.71 -11.28 -9.54
C GLY A 53 -10.84 -10.30 -8.37
N GLY A 54 -12.04 -9.77 -8.14
CA GLY A 54 -12.36 -8.82 -7.08
C GLY A 54 -11.88 -7.40 -7.35
N LEU A 55 -11.96 -6.57 -6.31
CA LEU A 55 -11.73 -5.12 -6.36
C LEU A 55 -10.38 -4.77 -6.96
N ASN A 56 -9.31 -5.42 -6.47
CA ASN A 56 -7.94 -5.04 -6.79
C ASN A 56 -7.54 -5.45 -8.21
N VAL A 57 -7.95 -6.64 -8.67
CA VAL A 57 -7.68 -7.10 -10.05
C VAL A 57 -8.38 -6.19 -11.06
N THR A 58 -9.62 -5.82 -10.76
CA THR A 58 -10.43 -4.94 -11.61
C THR A 58 -9.87 -3.53 -11.64
N PHE A 59 -9.48 -2.99 -10.48
CA PHE A 59 -8.82 -1.69 -10.40
C PHE A 59 -7.52 -1.66 -11.21
N ARG A 60 -6.68 -2.69 -11.10
CA ARG A 60 -5.43 -2.79 -11.88
C ARG A 60 -5.70 -2.71 -13.38
N LYS A 61 -6.64 -3.50 -13.89
CA LYS A 61 -6.94 -3.55 -15.32
C LYS A 61 -7.48 -2.21 -15.84
N ILE A 62 -8.37 -1.58 -15.08
CA ILE A 62 -8.99 -0.31 -15.47
C ILE A 62 -7.97 0.84 -15.34
N SER A 63 -7.23 0.93 -14.23
CA SER A 63 -6.30 2.03 -13.97
C SER A 63 -5.10 2.06 -14.91
N GLN A 64 -4.79 0.99 -15.65
CA GLN A 64 -3.74 1.03 -16.67
C GLN A 64 -4.04 2.01 -17.81
N ARG A 65 -5.32 2.21 -18.15
CA ARG A 65 -5.73 2.99 -19.33
C ARG A 65 -6.77 4.05 -19.02
N TYR A 66 -7.41 3.98 -17.87
CA TYR A 66 -8.57 4.79 -17.55
C TYR A 66 -8.47 5.45 -16.18
N TYR A 67 -9.00 6.66 -16.07
CA TYR A 67 -9.07 7.41 -14.83
C TYR A 67 -10.44 8.05 -14.66
N TRP A 68 -10.98 8.05 -13.44
CA TRP A 68 -12.00 8.98 -13.01
C TRP A 68 -11.93 9.19 -11.50
N ARG A 69 -12.38 10.35 -11.04
CA ARG A 69 -12.48 10.63 -9.61
C ARG A 69 -13.41 9.61 -8.95
N GLY A 70 -12.92 8.96 -7.89
CA GLY A 70 -13.70 7.96 -7.15
C GLY A 70 -13.72 6.56 -7.77
N LEU A 71 -12.82 6.24 -8.72
CA LEU A 71 -12.67 4.89 -9.31
C LEU A 71 -12.67 3.77 -8.25
N MET A 72 -11.84 3.88 -7.20
CA MET A 72 -11.80 2.87 -6.14
C MET A 72 -13.14 2.70 -5.41
N SER A 73 -13.78 3.81 -5.02
CA SER A 73 -15.06 3.79 -4.33
C SER A 73 -16.16 3.16 -5.21
N TYR A 74 -16.16 3.49 -6.51
CA TYR A 74 -17.07 2.92 -7.48
C TYR A 74 -16.90 1.40 -7.59
N LEU A 75 -15.66 0.93 -7.78
CA LEU A 75 -15.38 -0.51 -7.88
C LEU A 75 -15.72 -1.25 -6.59
N LYS A 76 -15.44 -0.67 -5.42
CA LYS A 76 -15.76 -1.29 -4.13
C LYS A 76 -17.26 -1.59 -4.00
N ILE A 77 -18.10 -0.66 -4.42
CA ILE A 77 -19.56 -0.83 -4.43
C ILE A 77 -19.95 -1.94 -5.42
N LYS A 78 -19.42 -1.89 -6.64
CA LYS A 78 -19.80 -2.82 -7.72
C LYS A 78 -19.36 -4.26 -7.47
N VAL A 79 -18.13 -4.48 -7.00
CA VAL A 79 -17.65 -5.82 -6.63
C VAL A 79 -18.42 -6.40 -5.44
N LYS A 80 -18.79 -5.56 -4.46
CA LYS A 80 -19.63 -6.00 -3.33
C LYS A 80 -21.02 -6.46 -3.79
N GLN A 81 -21.53 -5.91 -4.89
CA GLN A 81 -22.81 -6.29 -5.50
C GLN A 81 -22.72 -7.50 -6.45
N CYS A 82 -21.52 -7.96 -6.81
CA CYS A 82 -21.35 -9.08 -7.73
C CYS A 82 -21.55 -10.44 -7.03
N GLN A 83 -22.61 -11.15 -7.41
CA GLN A 83 -22.93 -12.46 -6.84
C GLN A 83 -21.86 -13.52 -7.10
N VAL A 84 -21.15 -13.46 -8.23
CA VAL A 84 -20.04 -14.40 -8.52
C VAL A 84 -18.86 -14.18 -7.56
N CYS A 85 -18.54 -12.92 -7.22
CA CYS A 85 -17.48 -12.63 -6.24
C CYS A 85 -17.92 -12.90 -4.80
N GLN A 86 -19.22 -12.76 -4.49
CA GLN A 86 -19.76 -13.03 -3.15
C GLN A 86 -20.00 -14.53 -2.91
N ASN A 87 -20.26 -15.31 -3.96
CA ASN A 87 -20.58 -16.74 -3.86
C ASN A 87 -19.39 -17.60 -4.31
N ARG A 88 -18.80 -18.34 -3.36
CA ARG A 88 -17.64 -19.20 -3.60
C ARG A 88 -17.94 -20.46 -4.41
N GLU A 89 -19.22 -20.81 -4.61
CA GLU A 89 -19.62 -22.01 -5.34
C GLU A 89 -19.76 -21.81 -6.85
N LEU A 90 -19.84 -20.56 -7.32
CA LEU A 90 -20.12 -20.23 -8.72
C LEU A 90 -18.89 -20.27 -9.65
N TRP A 91 -17.69 -20.64 -9.15
CA TRP A 91 -16.48 -20.77 -9.99
C TRP A 91 -15.60 -21.98 -9.62
N PRO A 92 -15.79 -23.16 -10.25
CA PRO A 92 -15.10 -24.41 -9.86
C PRO A 92 -13.64 -24.53 -10.36
N HIS A 93 -13.19 -23.69 -11.30
CA HIS A 93 -11.95 -23.91 -12.06
C HIS A 93 -10.66 -23.35 -11.44
N MET A 94 -10.68 -22.97 -10.16
CA MET A 94 -9.47 -22.56 -9.43
C MET A 94 -8.97 -23.66 -8.48
N LYS A 95 -8.94 -24.92 -8.94
CA LYS A 95 -8.28 -26.03 -8.26
C LYS A 95 -7.15 -26.58 -9.14
N VAL A 96 -6.04 -26.94 -8.47
CA VAL A 96 -4.76 -27.51 -8.94
C VAL A 96 -3.69 -26.42 -9.14
N THR A 97 -2.57 -26.33 -8.40
CA THR A 97 -1.82 -27.33 -7.61
C THR A 97 -1.54 -26.88 -6.16
N SER A 98 -2.28 -27.43 -5.19
CA SER A 98 -2.02 -27.23 -3.75
C SER A 98 -1.51 -28.51 -3.06
N LYS A 99 -0.90 -29.45 -3.80
CA LYS A 99 -0.51 -30.76 -3.26
C LYS A 99 0.99 -31.11 -3.31
N GLU A 100 1.87 -30.36 -3.98
CA GLU A 100 3.27 -30.81 -4.16
C GLU A 100 4.35 -30.13 -3.31
N GLN A 101 4.02 -29.20 -2.39
CA GLN A 101 5.05 -28.59 -1.53
C GLN A 101 4.86 -28.84 -0.02
N LYS A 102 4.05 -29.84 0.35
CA LYS A 102 3.72 -30.15 1.76
C LYS A 102 4.66 -31.16 2.44
N GLN A 103 5.80 -31.52 1.84
CA GLN A 103 6.65 -32.62 2.36
C GLN A 103 8.07 -32.27 2.81
N ALA A 104 8.51 -31.00 2.77
CA ALA A 104 9.82 -30.63 3.35
C ALA A 104 9.64 -29.68 4.55
N LYS A 105 10.14 -30.12 5.71
CA LYS A 105 10.22 -29.41 7.01
C LYS A 105 8.99 -29.49 7.94
N ARG A 106 8.49 -30.72 8.12
CA ARG A 106 8.18 -31.19 9.49
C ARG A 106 9.51 -31.35 10.23
N LYS A 107 9.80 -30.43 11.15
CA LYS A 107 10.66 -30.53 12.36
C LYS A 107 11.33 -29.18 12.61
N THR A 108 10.59 -28.26 13.24
CA THR A 108 10.95 -27.70 14.55
C THR A 108 9.87 -26.70 15.00
N SER A 109 9.37 -26.96 16.21
CA SER A 109 8.72 -26.06 17.15
C SER A 109 7.34 -25.47 16.84
N LEU A 110 6.36 -26.21 17.37
CA LEU A 110 5.08 -25.85 17.97
C LEU A 110 4.83 -24.38 18.39
N LYS A 111 3.52 -24.06 18.28
CA LYS A 111 2.74 -22.91 18.80
C LYS A 111 2.67 -21.66 17.93
N ARG A 112 1.76 -21.69 16.94
CA ARG A 112 1.01 -20.51 16.52
C ARG A 112 -0.37 -20.55 17.16
N THR A 113 -0.58 -19.70 18.16
CA THR A 113 -1.91 -19.26 18.58
C THR A 113 -2.59 -18.51 17.42
N ALA A 114 -3.90 -18.68 17.31
CA ALA A 114 -4.75 -17.98 16.37
C ALA A 114 -4.72 -16.46 16.64
N GLY A 115 -4.54 -15.64 15.60
CA GLY A 115 -4.50 -14.17 15.71
C GLY A 115 -3.48 -13.44 14.84
N GLY A 116 -2.96 -14.04 13.76
CA GLY A 116 -2.01 -13.37 12.87
C GLY A 116 -2.67 -12.22 12.12
N LYS A 117 -2.34 -10.97 12.46
CA LYS A 117 -2.63 -9.79 11.62
C LYS A 117 -2.16 -10.10 10.18
N PRO A 118 -2.91 -9.72 9.15
CA PRO A 118 -2.48 -9.89 7.76
C PRO A 118 -1.10 -9.23 7.55
N ASN A 119 -0.25 -9.83 6.72
CA ASN A 119 1.07 -9.29 6.40
C ASN A 119 0.92 -7.86 5.87
N SER A 120 1.57 -6.91 6.55
CA SER A 120 1.57 -5.50 6.15
C SER A 120 2.36 -5.33 4.84
N PRO A 121 1.86 -4.56 3.86
CA PRO A 121 2.60 -4.25 2.64
C PRO A 121 3.78 -3.28 2.89
N LEU A 122 3.76 -2.58 4.02
CA LEU A 122 4.86 -1.76 4.52
C LEU A 122 5.43 -2.41 5.79
N THR A 123 6.72 -2.69 5.82
CA THR A 123 7.41 -3.18 7.01
C THR A 123 8.64 -2.34 7.33
N SER A 124 9.02 -2.34 8.60
CA SER A 124 10.25 -1.70 9.08
C SER A 124 10.96 -2.62 10.06
N HIS A 125 12.28 -2.48 10.13
CA HIS A 125 13.18 -3.15 11.05
C HIS A 125 14.21 -2.14 11.52
N VAL A 126 14.38 -2.01 12.83
CA VAL A 126 15.32 -1.07 13.44
C VAL A 126 16.43 -1.85 14.14
N LEU A 127 17.67 -1.59 13.73
CA LEU A 127 18.87 -2.18 14.33
C LEU A 127 19.66 -1.09 15.03
N ASP A 128 19.95 -1.26 16.32
CA ASP A 128 20.96 -0.45 17.01
C ASP A 128 22.34 -1.02 16.67
N THR A 129 23.05 -0.31 15.80
CA THR A 129 24.37 -0.72 15.32
C THR A 129 25.48 -0.43 16.32
N ALA A 130 25.26 0.46 17.29
CA ALA A 130 26.23 0.72 18.36
C ALA A 130 26.25 -0.43 19.38
N ARG A 131 25.09 -1.07 19.60
CA ARG A 131 24.93 -2.23 20.49
C ARG A 131 24.98 -3.57 19.77
N GLY A 132 24.90 -3.58 18.44
CA GLY A 132 24.83 -4.80 17.63
C GLY A 132 23.56 -5.60 17.85
N SER A 133 22.44 -4.95 18.19
CA SER A 133 21.19 -5.61 18.58
C SER A 133 19.96 -4.90 18.02
N PRO A 134 18.83 -5.59 17.80
CA PRO A 134 17.59 -4.94 17.40
C PRO A 134 17.12 -3.89 18.41
N ALA A 135 16.62 -2.76 17.92
CA ALA A 135 16.11 -1.68 18.79
C ALA A 135 14.66 -2.00 19.19
N ALA A 136 14.49 -2.69 20.31
CA ALA A 136 13.17 -3.03 20.85
C ALA A 136 12.49 -1.83 21.56
N ASN A 137 11.15 -1.83 21.59
CA ASN A 137 10.30 -0.80 22.23
C ASN A 137 10.49 0.62 21.67
N LEU A 138 11.01 0.75 20.46
CA LEU A 138 11.12 2.03 19.76
C LEU A 138 9.77 2.37 19.14
N ARG A 139 9.22 3.53 19.47
CA ARG A 139 7.93 4.00 18.96
C ARG A 139 8.04 4.41 17.48
N ILE A 140 7.09 3.95 16.69
CA ILE A 140 6.97 4.22 15.26
C ILE A 140 5.59 4.82 14.96
N GLU A 141 5.55 5.84 14.11
CA GLU A 141 4.32 6.41 13.57
C GLU A 141 4.39 6.47 12.04
N VAL A 142 3.26 6.21 11.36
CA VAL A 142 3.16 6.30 9.90
C VAL A 142 2.17 7.37 9.51
N TYR A 143 2.57 8.22 8.57
CA TYR A 143 1.78 9.30 8.00
C TYR A 143 1.65 9.15 6.49
N HIS A 144 0.55 9.65 5.94
CA HIS A 144 0.33 9.79 4.51
C HIS A 144 0.04 11.25 4.18
N LEU A 145 0.64 11.77 3.10
CA LEU A 145 0.44 13.14 2.65
C LEU A 145 -0.89 13.24 1.88
N MET A 146 -1.87 13.92 2.48
CA MET A 146 -3.18 14.15 1.88
C MET A 146 -3.46 15.65 1.79
N ALA A 147 -3.73 16.15 0.58
CA ALA A 147 -4.01 17.57 0.33
C ALA A 147 -2.94 18.54 0.92
N GLY A 148 -1.65 18.15 0.83
CA GLY A 148 -0.53 18.93 1.36
C GLY A 148 -0.34 18.83 2.88
N GLN A 149 -1.12 18.00 3.58
CA GLN A 149 -1.03 17.82 5.03
C GLN A 149 -0.69 16.37 5.40
N TRP A 150 0.16 16.21 6.42
CA TRP A 150 0.49 14.89 6.96
C TRP A 150 -0.66 14.38 7.83
N LYS A 151 -1.27 13.27 7.43
CA LYS A 151 -2.30 12.58 8.22
C LYS A 151 -1.72 11.30 8.82
N LYS A 152 -1.76 11.16 10.15
CA LYS A 152 -1.36 9.92 10.84
C LYS A 152 -2.31 8.78 10.44
N ILE A 153 -1.75 7.66 10.04
CA ILE A 153 -2.48 6.46 9.59
C ILE A 153 -2.40 5.35 10.62
N SER A 154 -1.23 5.19 11.26
CA SER A 154 -0.99 4.16 12.27
C SER A 154 0.16 4.54 13.20
N GLU A 155 0.26 3.83 14.31
CA GLU A 155 1.37 3.89 15.24
C GLU A 155 1.62 2.51 15.88
N GLY A 156 2.81 2.31 16.43
CA GLY A 156 3.19 1.07 17.10
C GLY A 156 4.55 1.19 17.79
N GLN A 157 5.05 0.05 18.27
CA GLN A 157 6.40 -0.07 18.83
C GLN A 157 7.08 -1.30 18.23
N THR A 158 8.40 -1.22 18.08
CA THR A 158 9.19 -2.37 17.66
C THR A 158 9.18 -3.47 18.73
N ASN A 159 9.08 -4.72 18.28
CA ASN A 159 9.17 -5.90 19.14
C ASN A 159 10.63 -6.22 19.51
N SER A 160 10.85 -7.36 20.19
CA SER A 160 12.19 -7.81 20.58
C SER A 160 13.15 -8.09 19.41
N ASP A 161 12.63 -8.25 18.19
CA ASP A 161 13.39 -8.38 16.94
C ASP A 161 13.52 -7.03 16.21
N GLY A 162 13.23 -5.90 16.86
CA GLY A 162 13.33 -4.57 16.27
C GLY A 162 12.31 -4.29 15.15
N ARG A 163 11.28 -5.14 14.99
CA ARG A 163 10.29 -5.03 13.91
C ARG A 163 8.96 -4.51 14.43
N CYS A 164 8.25 -3.75 13.59
CA CYS A 164 6.87 -3.34 13.88
C CYS A 164 5.94 -3.96 12.82
N PRO A 165 5.29 -5.10 13.10
CA PRO A 165 4.35 -5.71 12.16
C PRO A 165 3.03 -4.92 12.10
N GLY A 166 2.36 -4.96 10.94
CA GLY A 166 1.03 -4.35 10.80
C GLY A 166 1.06 -2.82 10.71
N LEU A 167 2.11 -2.22 10.15
CA LEU A 167 2.21 -0.76 9.98
C LEU A 167 1.10 -0.20 9.10
N LEU A 168 0.69 -0.90 8.04
CA LEU A 168 -0.43 -0.49 7.20
C LEU A 168 -1.30 -1.71 6.87
N THR A 169 -2.59 -1.47 6.67
CA THR A 169 -3.45 -2.44 5.99
C THR A 169 -3.37 -2.26 4.47
N MET A 170 -3.78 -3.26 3.70
CA MET A 170 -3.83 -3.15 2.24
C MET A 170 -4.77 -2.03 1.78
N GLU A 171 -5.82 -1.72 2.54
CA GLU A 171 -6.75 -0.62 2.24
C GLU A 171 -6.12 0.76 2.44
N GLN A 172 -5.15 0.87 3.36
CA GLN A 172 -4.41 2.11 3.64
C GLN A 172 -3.20 2.28 2.73
N PHE A 173 -2.78 1.22 2.04
CA PHE A 173 -1.62 1.16 1.17
C PHE A 173 -2.00 1.53 -0.28
N ILE A 174 -2.07 2.82 -0.54
CA ILE A 174 -2.42 3.39 -1.84
C ILE A 174 -1.21 4.17 -2.41
N PRO A 175 -1.16 4.45 -3.71
CA PRO A 175 -0.09 5.27 -4.25
C PRO A 175 -0.08 6.67 -3.64
N GLY A 176 1.10 7.16 -3.27
CA GLY A 176 1.26 8.46 -2.62
C GLY A 176 2.56 8.60 -1.84
N ILE A 177 2.70 9.74 -1.16
CA ILE A 177 3.88 10.06 -0.35
C ILE A 177 3.58 9.74 1.11
N TYR A 178 4.43 8.90 1.70
CA TYR A 178 4.32 8.45 3.08
C TYR A 178 5.54 8.92 3.89
N LYS A 179 5.38 8.92 5.19
CA LYS A 179 6.42 9.23 6.16
C LYS A 179 6.37 8.25 7.32
N ILE A 180 7.51 7.69 7.70
CA ILE A 180 7.66 6.95 8.96
C ILE A 180 8.47 7.82 9.92
N LEU A 181 7.93 8.05 11.12
CA LEU A 181 8.62 8.68 12.23
C LEU A 181 9.11 7.59 13.19
N PHE A 182 10.39 7.65 13.55
CA PHE A 182 11.04 6.81 14.55
C PHE A 182 11.42 7.68 15.76
N ASP A 183 10.89 7.38 16.94
CA ASP A 183 11.17 8.12 18.18
C ASP A 183 12.52 7.71 18.80
N THR A 184 13.60 8.08 18.12
CA THR A 184 14.98 7.72 18.50
C THR A 184 15.42 8.40 19.79
N GLY A 185 14.94 9.61 20.07
CA GLY A 185 15.27 10.36 21.27
C GLY A 185 14.77 9.66 22.53
N SER A 186 13.49 9.25 22.55
CA SER A 186 12.94 8.48 23.67
C SER A 186 13.62 7.14 23.83
N TYR A 187 13.94 6.45 22.72
CA TYR A 187 14.66 5.18 22.74
C TYR A 187 16.05 5.31 23.40
N PHE A 188 16.88 6.26 22.97
CA PHE A 188 18.21 6.44 23.56
C PHE A 188 18.15 6.91 25.01
N LYS A 189 17.22 7.80 25.35
CA LYS A 189 17.00 8.25 26.73
C LYS A 189 16.67 7.08 27.66
N ALA A 190 15.78 6.17 27.24
CA ALA A 190 15.42 4.97 28.00
C ALA A 190 16.60 4.00 28.20
N ASN A 191 17.61 4.07 27.32
CA ASN A 191 18.83 3.28 27.41
C ASN A 191 20.00 4.01 28.08
N ASN A 192 19.77 5.18 28.68
CA ASN A 192 20.81 6.03 29.29
C ASN A 192 21.92 6.45 28.31
N ILE A 193 21.57 6.63 27.03
CA ILE A 193 22.48 7.06 25.98
C ILE A 193 22.05 8.46 25.52
N LYS A 194 23.02 9.36 25.35
CA LYS A 194 22.78 10.66 24.71
C LYS A 194 22.75 10.47 23.19
N GLY A 195 21.55 10.51 22.62
CA GLY A 195 21.35 10.57 21.16
C GLY A 195 21.43 12.00 20.63
N PHE A 196 21.85 12.15 19.38
CA PHE A 196 21.86 13.43 18.65
C PHE A 196 20.49 13.75 18.03
N TYR A 197 19.78 12.73 17.56
CA TYR A 197 18.49 12.90 16.87
C TYR A 197 17.33 12.76 17.85
N PRO A 198 16.49 13.81 18.04
CA PRO A 198 15.30 13.71 18.89
C PRO A 198 14.27 12.72 18.30
N PHE A 199 14.23 12.60 16.99
CA PHE A 199 13.48 11.61 16.21
C PHE A 199 14.09 11.56 14.80
N VAL A 200 13.74 10.53 14.02
CA VAL A 200 14.12 10.38 12.61
C VAL A 200 12.86 10.22 11.77
N GLU A 201 12.74 11.00 10.68
CA GLU A 201 11.63 10.88 9.73
C GLU A 201 12.15 10.41 8.36
N ILE A 202 11.57 9.33 7.83
CA ILE A 202 11.87 8.83 6.49
C ILE A 202 10.65 9.05 5.61
N VAL A 203 10.79 9.95 4.63
CA VAL A 203 9.76 10.26 3.62
C VAL A 203 10.04 9.46 2.35
N PHE A 204 9.03 8.79 1.81
CA PHE A 204 9.16 7.96 0.61
C PHE A 204 7.86 7.91 -0.19
N GLU A 205 7.96 7.51 -1.45
CA GLU A 205 6.82 7.34 -2.34
C GLU A 205 6.48 5.86 -2.53
N ILE A 206 5.18 5.54 -2.48
CA ILE A 206 4.65 4.25 -2.91
C ILE A 206 4.07 4.47 -4.31
N GLU A 207 4.67 3.82 -5.30
CA GLU A 207 4.18 3.84 -6.70
C GLU A 207 3.39 2.56 -7.02
N ASP A 208 3.99 1.41 -6.73
CA ASP A 208 3.43 0.09 -7.03
C ASP A 208 2.90 -0.59 -5.76
N VAL A 209 1.59 -0.62 -5.61
CA VAL A 209 0.92 -1.24 -4.45
C VAL A 209 0.97 -2.77 -4.43
N ASN A 210 1.51 -3.40 -5.48
CA ASN A 210 1.71 -4.86 -5.51
C ASN A 210 3.09 -5.26 -4.96
N GLN A 211 3.99 -4.29 -4.76
CA GLN A 211 5.28 -4.53 -4.14
C GLN A 211 5.18 -4.41 -2.63
N HIS A 212 6.00 -5.21 -1.95
CA HIS A 212 6.29 -5.01 -0.55
C HIS A 212 7.32 -3.88 -0.41
N TYR A 213 7.16 -3.03 0.60
CA TYR A 213 8.09 -1.95 0.90
C TYR A 213 8.70 -2.21 2.27
N HIS A 214 10.00 -2.49 2.28
CA HIS A 214 10.77 -2.59 3.50
C HIS A 214 11.58 -1.30 3.69
N VAL A 215 11.36 -0.59 4.80
CA VAL A 215 12.09 0.64 5.14
C VAL A 215 12.79 0.45 6.49
N PRO A 216 14.00 -0.13 6.52
CA PRO A 216 14.75 -0.32 7.74
C PRO A 216 15.43 0.97 8.22
N LEU A 217 15.80 0.99 9.50
CA LEU A 217 16.62 2.02 10.11
C LEU A 217 17.81 1.36 10.82
N LEU A 218 19.02 1.63 10.36
CA LEU A 218 20.25 1.29 11.06
C LEU A 218 20.65 2.50 11.88
N LEU A 219 20.64 2.36 13.20
CA LEU A 219 20.67 3.49 14.13
C LEU A 219 21.90 3.41 15.04
N SER A 220 22.61 4.52 15.17
CA SER A 220 23.58 4.78 16.23
C SER A 220 23.24 6.10 16.93
N PRO A 221 23.86 6.43 18.08
CA PRO A 221 23.54 7.66 18.80
C PRO A 221 23.79 8.94 17.99
N PHE A 222 24.73 8.92 17.04
CA PHE A 222 25.16 10.09 16.26
C PHE A 222 25.15 9.87 14.74
N SER A 223 24.60 8.75 14.27
CA SER A 223 24.39 8.49 12.85
C SER A 223 23.18 7.58 12.64
N TYR A 224 22.58 7.63 11.45
CA TYR A 224 21.67 6.59 11.01
C TYR A 224 21.80 6.39 9.50
N SER A 225 21.33 5.24 9.03
CA SER A 225 21.12 5.00 7.60
C SER A 225 19.80 4.28 7.37
N THR A 226 19.23 4.49 6.20
CA THR A 226 18.00 3.85 5.74
C THR A 226 18.12 3.56 4.24
N TYR A 227 17.27 2.69 3.73
CA TYR A 227 17.20 2.34 2.31
C TYR A 227 15.85 1.70 2.02
N ARG A 228 15.58 1.40 0.74
CA ARG A 228 14.44 0.55 0.34
C ARG A 228 14.93 -0.90 0.24
N GLY A 229 14.48 -1.75 1.15
CA GLY A 229 14.69 -3.20 1.07
C GLY A 229 13.66 -3.89 0.16
N SER A 230 13.99 -5.13 -0.20
CA SER A 230 13.11 -6.07 -0.92
C SER A 230 12.06 -6.70 -0.01
#